data_AF-A0A9X8MC26-F1
#
_entry.id   AF-A0A9X8MC26-F1
#
_cell.length_a   1.000
_cell.length_b   1.000
_cell.length_c   1.000
_cell.angle_alpha   90.00
_cell.angle_beta   90.00
_cell.angle_gamma   90.00
#
_symmetry.space_group_name_H-M   'P 1'
#
loop_
_entity.id
_entity.type
_entity.pdbx_description
1 polymer ?
#
loop_
_entity_poly.entity_id
_entity_poly.type
_entity_poly.pdbx_seq_one_letter_code
_entity_poly.pdbx_strand_id
1 'polypeptide(L)'
;MLSRTLFCLAAFSALSSTAFADTVWLKNGDRLTGTIKLLDSKKLLLQTDYGGSIPLSWDKVATLQRDQPVLVQRGEYEEDVEVKSLKPAGQGQVIVETAEQGAQTVPLASISQIVPPKPLLHDFTWKGNIDAALNYKRADKDTDDYDIDFKTQARHGMWRHNAQGSYDREKKDGAVSTDNWSLQYALDRFFNEKFFWQGRLSYDRDKVEDIARQRHVGTGPGYQLWDNELGSFSLTALLDRADYQYRDGDKDSFYSVSMKWDYNRYVYGQTVQLFTTGEVGRPLDNTADFSLDTDLGLRYKVTNWASLNLKASKQLVSGAKGSLNETQYSAGIGVTW
;
A
#
# COMPACT_ATOMS: atom_id res chain seq x y z
N MET A 1 -11.51 42.65 37.82
CA MET A 1 -10.95 41.93 36.64
C MET A 1 -11.00 40.39 36.81
N LEU A 2 -12.00 39.84 37.51
CA LEU A 2 -12.11 38.39 37.80
C LEU A 2 -13.17 37.66 36.94
N SER A 3 -13.98 38.39 36.17
CA SER A 3 -15.11 37.83 35.41
C SER A 3 -14.72 37.32 34.01
N ARG A 4 -13.60 37.79 33.44
CA ARG A 4 -13.13 37.37 32.10
C ARG A 4 -12.34 36.05 32.10
N THR A 5 -11.63 35.76 33.18
CA THR A 5 -10.86 34.51 33.36
C THR A 5 -11.75 33.30 33.66
N LEU A 6 -12.89 33.49 34.30
CA LEU A 6 -13.89 32.44 34.53
C LEU A 6 -14.63 32.01 33.25
N PHE A 7 -14.73 32.90 32.25
CA PHE A 7 -15.35 32.57 30.96
C PHE A 7 -14.43 31.72 30.05
N CYS A 8 -13.11 31.84 30.19
CA CYS A 8 -12.15 31.02 29.45
C CYS A 8 -12.00 29.59 30.01
N LEU A 9 -12.22 29.38 31.32
CA LEU A 9 -12.20 28.03 31.90
C LEU A 9 -13.46 27.20 31.58
N ALA A 10 -14.62 27.85 31.44
CA ALA A 10 -15.87 27.16 31.07
C ALA A 10 -15.95 26.79 29.57
N ALA A 11 -15.20 27.50 28.71
CA ALA A 11 -15.14 27.20 27.28
C ALA A 11 -14.19 26.03 26.94
N PHE A 12 -13.30 25.64 27.85
CA PHE A 12 -12.35 24.54 27.62
C PHE A 12 -12.88 23.15 28.05
N SER A 13 -13.95 23.11 28.84
CA SER A 13 -14.60 21.85 29.29
C SER A 13 -15.66 21.31 28.32
N ALA A 14 -16.06 22.08 27.30
CA ALA A 14 -17.14 21.72 26.37
C ALA A 14 -16.67 21.03 25.07
N LEU A 15 -15.36 20.82 24.88
CA LEU A 15 -14.79 20.02 23.78
C LEU A 15 -14.39 18.60 24.22
N SER A 16 -15.10 18.06 25.23
CA SER A 16 -15.15 16.62 25.40
C SER A 16 -15.96 16.08 24.22
N SER A 17 -15.31 15.86 23.08
CA SER A 17 -15.87 14.99 22.05
C SER A 17 -16.26 13.72 22.77
N THR A 18 -17.56 13.43 22.82
CA THR A 18 -18.04 12.13 23.19
C THR A 18 -17.46 11.18 22.15
N ALA A 19 -16.28 10.63 22.44
CA ALA A 19 -15.71 9.54 21.68
C ALA A 19 -16.69 8.38 21.85
N PHE A 20 -17.62 8.24 20.90
CA PHE A 20 -18.46 7.06 20.80
C PHE A 20 -17.52 5.91 20.47
N ALA A 21 -17.05 5.24 21.52
CA ALA A 21 -16.29 4.02 21.38
C ALA A 21 -17.25 2.92 20.92
N ASP A 22 -16.90 2.27 19.80
CA ASP A 22 -17.47 1.01 19.40
C ASP A 22 -17.36 0.01 20.55
N THR A 23 -18.31 -0.90 20.64
CA THR A 23 -18.34 -1.91 21.70
C THR A 23 -18.44 -3.30 21.11
N VAL A 24 -17.62 -4.23 21.59
CA VAL A 24 -17.65 -5.64 21.22
C VAL A 24 -17.96 -6.46 22.46
N TRP A 25 -18.99 -7.32 22.37
CA TRP A 25 -19.32 -8.29 23.41
C TRP A 25 -18.84 -9.66 22.98
N LEU A 26 -18.16 -10.37 23.88
CA LEU A 26 -17.66 -11.72 23.66
C LEU A 26 -18.59 -12.77 24.27
N LYS A 27 -18.53 -14.00 23.76
CA LYS A 27 -19.38 -15.12 24.21
C LYS A 27 -19.10 -15.56 25.66
N ASN A 28 -17.95 -15.22 26.21
CA ASN A 28 -17.60 -15.47 27.61
C ASN A 28 -18.12 -14.38 28.56
N GLY A 29 -18.79 -13.33 28.06
CA GLY A 29 -19.32 -12.23 28.85
C GLY A 29 -18.43 -10.99 28.90
N ASP A 30 -17.21 -11.06 28.35
CA ASP A 30 -16.31 -9.90 28.29
C ASP A 30 -16.89 -8.82 27.37
N ARG A 31 -16.63 -7.56 27.74
CA ARG A 31 -17.01 -6.38 26.96
C ARG A 31 -15.79 -5.52 26.75
N LEU A 32 -15.47 -5.25 25.48
CA LEU A 32 -14.35 -4.41 25.09
C LEU A 32 -14.88 -3.16 24.38
N THR A 33 -14.31 -2.00 24.71
CA THR A 33 -14.63 -0.71 24.09
C THR A 33 -13.41 -0.17 23.35
N GLY A 34 -13.61 0.38 22.17
CA GLY A 34 -12.54 0.92 21.34
C GLY A 34 -13.05 1.42 19.99
N THR A 35 -12.22 1.37 18.96
CA THR A 35 -12.64 1.61 17.57
C THR A 35 -12.45 0.34 16.76
N ILE A 36 -13.53 -0.17 16.17
CA ILE A 36 -13.45 -1.29 15.24
C ILE A 36 -12.71 -0.80 14.00
N LYS A 37 -11.52 -1.34 13.75
CA LYS A 37 -10.70 -1.00 12.59
C LYS A 37 -11.13 -1.78 11.36
N LEU A 38 -11.35 -3.08 11.51
CA LEU A 38 -11.88 -3.95 10.46
C LEU A 38 -12.28 -5.32 11.02
N LEU A 39 -13.07 -6.04 10.24
CA LEU A 39 -13.21 -7.50 10.28
C LEU A 39 -12.72 -8.04 8.94
N ASP A 40 -11.76 -8.96 8.97
CA ASP A 40 -11.31 -9.72 7.81
C ASP A 40 -10.72 -11.05 8.27
N SER A 41 -10.73 -12.07 7.41
CA SER A 41 -10.06 -13.36 7.70
C SER A 41 -10.43 -13.96 9.07
N LYS A 42 -11.71 -13.84 9.47
CA LYS A 42 -12.27 -14.29 10.78
C LYS A 42 -11.65 -13.61 12.01
N LYS A 43 -11.04 -12.43 11.85
CA LYS A 43 -10.49 -11.62 12.93
C LYS A 43 -11.06 -10.20 12.90
N LEU A 44 -11.61 -9.77 14.03
CA LEU A 44 -12.03 -8.39 14.26
C LEU A 44 -10.87 -7.64 14.94
N LEU A 45 -10.35 -6.59 14.31
CA LEU A 45 -9.34 -5.73 14.90
C LEU A 45 -10.03 -4.57 15.65
N LEU A 46 -9.83 -4.54 16.97
CA LEU A 46 -10.31 -3.46 17.84
C LEU A 46 -9.14 -2.62 18.32
N GLN A 47 -9.09 -1.35 17.94
CA GLN A 47 -8.13 -0.40 18.48
C GLN A 47 -8.62 0.09 19.85
N THR A 48 -7.83 -0.10 20.88
CA THR A 48 -8.09 0.40 22.24
C THR A 48 -7.06 1.44 22.63
N ASP A 49 -7.42 2.33 23.55
CA ASP A 49 -6.51 3.37 24.05
C ASP A 49 -5.47 2.83 25.05
N TYR A 50 -5.72 1.65 25.62
CA TYR A 50 -4.87 1.04 26.66
C TYR A 50 -4.05 -0.15 26.17
N GLY A 51 -4.57 -0.93 25.22
CA GLY A 51 -3.96 -2.18 24.75
C GLY A 51 -3.51 -2.14 23.29
N GLY A 52 -3.63 -0.99 22.62
CA GLY A 52 -3.38 -0.89 21.18
C GLY A 52 -4.39 -1.69 20.36
N SER A 53 -3.95 -2.22 19.21
CA SER A 53 -4.77 -3.07 18.34
C SER A 53 -4.89 -4.48 18.90
N ILE A 54 -6.10 -4.84 19.35
CA ILE A 54 -6.43 -6.16 19.90
C ILE A 54 -7.16 -7.00 18.82
N PRO A 55 -6.55 -8.09 18.31
CA PRO A 55 -7.24 -9.01 17.42
C PRO A 55 -8.17 -9.94 18.20
N LEU A 56 -9.46 -9.93 17.85
CA LEU A 56 -10.49 -10.78 18.44
C LEU A 56 -10.93 -11.84 17.43
N SER A 57 -10.94 -13.11 17.84
CA SER A 57 -11.45 -14.19 16.98
C SER A 57 -12.95 -14.02 16.76
N TRP A 58 -13.38 -13.98 15.50
CA TRP A 58 -14.77 -13.68 15.14
C TRP A 58 -15.77 -14.69 15.72
N ASP A 59 -15.36 -15.96 15.83
CA ASP A 59 -16.18 -17.02 16.45
C ASP A 59 -16.42 -16.80 17.95
N LYS A 60 -15.63 -15.95 18.61
CA LYS A 60 -15.79 -15.58 20.03
C LYS A 60 -16.62 -14.32 20.22
N VAL A 61 -16.94 -13.59 19.16
CA VAL A 61 -17.81 -12.41 19.23
C VAL A 61 -19.27 -12.86 19.39
N ALA A 62 -19.96 -12.27 20.36
CA ALA A 62 -21.38 -12.50 20.63
C ALA A 62 -22.26 -11.48 19.89
N THR A 63 -21.88 -10.20 19.93
CA THR A 63 -22.51 -9.09 19.19
C THR A 63 -21.58 -7.89 19.22
N LEU A 64 -21.88 -6.86 18.44
CA LEU A 64 -21.09 -5.62 18.39
C LEU A 64 -21.97 -4.41 18.16
N GLN A 65 -21.43 -3.24 18.50
CA GLN A 65 -22.01 -1.94 18.25
C GLN A 65 -20.98 -1.05 17.57
N ARG A 66 -21.45 -0.35 16.54
CA ARG A 66 -20.72 0.72 15.86
C ARG A 66 -21.70 1.74 15.30
N ASP A 67 -21.48 3.00 15.63
CA ASP A 67 -22.38 4.09 15.22
C ASP A 67 -21.92 4.80 13.93
N GLN A 68 -20.72 4.48 13.43
CA GLN A 68 -20.17 5.04 12.20
C GLN A 68 -20.42 4.15 10.98
N PRO A 69 -20.60 4.74 9.78
CA PRO A 69 -20.78 3.98 8.55
C PRO A 69 -19.63 3.01 8.27
N VAL A 70 -19.96 1.83 7.75
CA VAL A 70 -19.04 0.77 7.35
C VAL A 70 -19.52 0.06 6.10
N LEU A 71 -18.59 -0.46 5.32
CA LEU A 71 -18.87 -1.43 4.28
C LEU A 71 -18.89 -2.82 4.90
N VAL A 72 -19.99 -3.55 4.69
CA VAL A 72 -20.19 -4.91 5.21
C VAL A 72 -20.36 -5.86 4.04
N GLN A 73 -19.50 -6.88 4.00
CA GLN A 73 -19.63 -7.98 3.05
C GLN A 73 -20.36 -9.15 3.74
N ARG A 74 -21.40 -9.66 3.08
CA ARG A 74 -22.25 -10.74 3.62
C ARG A 74 -21.95 -12.10 2.97
N GLY A 75 -20.72 -12.58 3.08
CA GLY A 75 -20.25 -13.82 2.46
C GLY A 75 -19.07 -13.54 1.53
N GLU A 76 -18.24 -14.55 1.26
CA GLU A 76 -16.92 -14.35 0.61
C GLU A 76 -16.99 -13.75 -0.81
N TYR A 77 -18.16 -13.80 -1.49
CA TYR A 77 -18.33 -13.32 -2.86
C TYR A 77 -19.51 -12.36 -3.05
N GLU A 78 -20.12 -11.87 -1.97
CA GLU A 78 -21.17 -10.86 -2.07
C GLU A 78 -20.58 -9.46 -2.24
N GLU A 79 -21.35 -8.54 -2.82
CA GLU A 79 -20.96 -7.13 -2.92
C GLU A 79 -20.95 -6.47 -1.53
N ASP A 80 -20.05 -5.50 -1.36
CA ASP A 80 -19.99 -4.68 -0.15
C ASP A 80 -21.25 -3.81 -0.06
N VAL A 81 -21.96 -3.89 1.05
CA VAL A 81 -23.13 -3.05 1.33
C VAL A 81 -22.75 -1.97 2.32
N GLU A 82 -23.09 -0.72 2.00
CA GLU A 82 -22.93 0.38 2.95
C GLU A 82 -23.97 0.29 4.07
N VAL A 83 -23.46 0.21 5.30
CA VAL A 83 -24.23 0.09 6.53
C VAL A 83 -24.00 1.36 7.34
N LYS A 84 -25.09 2.03 7.73
CA LYS A 84 -25.06 3.27 8.52
C LYS A 84 -24.57 3.03 9.94
N SER A 85 -25.08 1.97 10.57
CA SER A 85 -24.69 1.57 11.92
C SER A 85 -24.90 0.07 12.14
N LEU A 86 -24.15 -0.46 13.10
CA LEU A 86 -24.30 -1.81 13.63
C LEU A 86 -24.75 -1.68 15.08
N LYS A 87 -25.87 -2.32 15.42
CA LYS A 87 -26.43 -2.28 16.78
C LYS A 87 -26.44 -3.69 17.38
N PRO A 88 -26.23 -3.80 18.71
CA PRO A 88 -26.18 -5.10 19.35
C PRO A 88 -27.54 -5.79 19.27
N ALA A 89 -27.51 -7.11 19.10
CA ALA A 89 -28.68 -7.98 19.06
C ALA A 89 -28.50 -9.19 19.98
N GLY A 90 -29.35 -10.21 19.84
CA GLY A 90 -29.17 -11.49 20.53
C GLY A 90 -27.82 -12.14 20.23
N GLN A 91 -27.41 -13.11 21.04
CA GLN A 91 -26.12 -13.78 20.88
C GLN A 91 -25.98 -14.41 19.49
N GLY A 92 -24.89 -14.09 18.80
CA GLY A 92 -24.62 -14.54 17.43
C GLY A 92 -25.31 -13.69 16.35
N GLN A 93 -25.95 -12.58 16.71
CA GLN A 93 -26.66 -11.69 15.80
C GLN A 93 -26.21 -10.24 15.96
N VAL A 94 -26.47 -9.44 14.93
CA VAL A 94 -26.28 -7.99 14.93
C VAL A 94 -27.40 -7.35 14.12
N ILE A 95 -27.84 -6.17 14.53
CA ILE A 95 -28.76 -5.35 13.76
C ILE A 95 -27.93 -4.50 12.80
N VAL A 96 -28.16 -4.68 11.51
CA VAL A 96 -27.53 -3.92 10.42
C VAL A 96 -28.54 -2.89 9.92
N GLU A 97 -28.17 -1.62 9.93
CA GLU A 97 -29.02 -0.54 9.43
C GLU A 97 -28.50 -0.05 8.07
N THR A 98 -29.21 -0.39 6.98
CA THR A 98 -28.88 0.08 5.62
C THR A 98 -29.77 1.25 5.20
N ALA A 99 -29.33 2.02 4.20
CA ALA A 99 -30.14 3.10 3.64
C ALA A 99 -31.42 2.58 2.95
N GLU A 100 -31.31 1.46 2.23
CA GLU A 100 -32.39 0.93 1.39
C GLU A 100 -33.40 0.08 2.15
N GLN A 101 -32.93 -0.76 3.08
CA GLN A 101 -33.75 -1.80 3.70
C GLN A 101 -34.01 -1.59 5.19
N GLY A 102 -33.49 -0.50 5.76
CA GLY A 102 -33.65 -0.17 7.18
C GLY A 102 -32.89 -1.13 8.11
N ALA A 103 -33.37 -1.24 9.36
CA ALA A 103 -32.77 -2.09 10.37
C ALA A 103 -33.18 -3.56 10.20
N GLN A 104 -32.20 -4.44 10.01
CA GLN A 104 -32.40 -5.88 9.87
C GLN A 104 -31.51 -6.65 10.83
N THR A 105 -32.06 -7.65 11.50
CA THR A 105 -31.27 -8.58 12.32
C THR A 105 -30.65 -9.64 11.42
N VAL A 106 -29.32 -9.71 11.40
CA VAL A 106 -28.57 -10.71 10.64
C VAL A 106 -27.69 -11.57 11.56
N PRO A 107 -27.41 -12.83 11.20
CA PRO A 107 -26.41 -13.63 11.90
C PRO A 107 -25.01 -13.01 11.72
N LEU A 108 -24.23 -12.90 12.80
CA LEU A 108 -22.81 -12.51 12.69
C LEU A 108 -22.01 -13.45 11.78
N ALA A 109 -22.41 -14.72 11.73
CA ALA A 109 -21.78 -15.74 10.89
C ALA A 109 -21.94 -15.48 9.39
N SER A 110 -22.93 -14.68 8.96
CA SER A 110 -23.08 -14.29 7.56
C SER A 110 -22.20 -13.10 7.18
N ILE A 111 -21.55 -12.42 8.14
CA ILE A 111 -20.67 -11.29 7.87
C ILE A 111 -19.24 -11.82 7.69
N SER A 112 -18.70 -11.67 6.48
CA SER A 112 -17.33 -12.05 6.14
C SER A 112 -16.34 -10.90 6.37
N GLN A 113 -16.76 -9.67 6.10
CA GLN A 113 -15.90 -8.49 6.14
C GLN A 113 -16.62 -7.26 6.69
N ILE A 114 -15.91 -6.44 7.46
CA ILE A 114 -16.34 -5.10 7.87
C ILE A 114 -15.14 -4.17 7.65
N VAL A 115 -15.25 -3.17 6.79
CA VAL A 115 -14.19 -2.17 6.58
C VAL A 115 -14.80 -0.76 6.60
N PRO A 116 -14.14 0.23 7.21
CA PRO A 116 -14.58 1.61 7.10
C PRO A 116 -14.53 2.05 5.63
N PRO A 117 -15.48 2.87 5.16
CA PRO A 117 -15.39 3.49 3.86
C PRO A 117 -14.18 4.44 3.85
N LYS A 118 -13.47 4.50 2.73
CA LYS A 118 -12.33 5.40 2.55
C LYS A 118 -12.81 6.71 1.93
N PRO A 119 -13.02 7.80 2.69
CA PRO A 119 -13.53 9.06 2.15
C PRO A 119 -12.52 9.67 1.16
N LEU A 120 -13.01 10.09 -0.01
CA LEU A 120 -12.14 10.55 -1.12
C LEU A 120 -11.85 12.05 -1.14
N LEU A 121 -12.70 12.86 -0.51
CA LEU A 121 -12.74 14.32 -0.77
C LEU A 121 -12.42 15.21 0.42
N HIS A 122 -12.14 14.68 1.63
CA HIS A 122 -11.87 15.51 2.80
C HIS A 122 -10.59 15.20 3.59
N ASP A 123 -9.85 14.14 3.28
CA ASP A 123 -8.66 13.79 4.07
C ASP A 123 -7.40 13.74 3.19
N PHE A 124 -6.39 14.53 3.56
CA PHE A 124 -5.03 14.30 3.10
C PHE A 124 -4.59 12.96 3.68
N THR A 125 -4.27 12.00 2.80
CA THR A 125 -3.71 10.72 3.22
C THR A 125 -2.27 10.63 2.74
N TRP A 126 -1.38 10.26 3.64
CA TRP A 126 0.02 10.04 3.34
C TRP A 126 0.43 8.71 3.94
N LYS A 127 0.90 7.83 3.07
CA LYS A 127 1.41 6.52 3.44
C LYS A 127 2.76 6.30 2.79
N GLY A 128 3.63 5.56 3.45
CA GLY A 128 4.91 5.20 2.84
C GLY A 128 5.62 4.07 3.54
N ASN A 129 6.68 3.60 2.90
CA ASN A 129 7.59 2.62 3.41
C ASN A 129 9.02 2.94 2.98
N ILE A 130 9.95 2.68 3.89
CA ILE A 130 11.37 2.55 3.60
C ILE A 130 11.75 1.13 3.96
N ASP A 131 12.38 0.41 3.06
CA ASP A 131 12.90 -0.94 3.29
C ASP A 131 14.43 -0.91 3.15
N ALA A 132 15.12 -1.66 4.01
CA ALA A 132 16.57 -1.81 3.97
C ALA A 132 16.94 -3.28 4.14
N ALA A 133 17.78 -3.79 3.24
CA ALA A 133 18.33 -5.14 3.27
C ALA A 133 19.86 -5.10 3.24
N LEU A 134 20.48 -5.99 4.01
CA LEU A 134 21.93 -6.13 4.12
C LEU A 134 22.29 -7.60 3.99
N ASN A 135 23.23 -7.92 3.12
CA ASN A 135 23.72 -9.28 2.94
C ASN A 135 25.25 -9.32 2.98
N TYR A 136 25.79 -10.24 3.78
CA TYR A 136 27.23 -10.43 3.95
C TYR A 136 27.56 -11.91 3.79
N LYS A 137 28.38 -12.23 2.80
CA LYS A 137 28.86 -13.59 2.53
C LYS A 137 30.39 -13.62 2.62
N ARG A 138 30.91 -14.55 3.42
CA ARG A 138 32.35 -14.86 3.48
C ARG A 138 32.56 -16.27 2.94
N ALA A 139 33.35 -16.40 1.89
CA ALA A 139 33.64 -17.66 1.20
C ALA A 139 34.96 -17.53 0.42
N ASP A 140 35.21 -18.37 -0.59
CA ASP A 140 36.31 -18.16 -1.56
C ASP A 140 36.22 -16.81 -2.27
N LYS A 141 34.99 -16.28 -2.36
CA LYS A 141 34.71 -14.90 -2.73
C LYS A 141 33.87 -14.19 -1.68
N ASP A 142 34.30 -13.02 -1.27
CA ASP A 142 33.61 -12.18 -0.30
C ASP A 142 32.54 -11.34 -0.99
N THR A 143 31.36 -11.20 -0.38
CA THR A 143 30.27 -10.36 -0.89
C THR A 143 29.71 -9.47 0.21
N ASP A 144 29.71 -8.16 -0.02
CA ASP A 144 29.05 -7.16 0.82
C ASP A 144 27.97 -6.46 -0.03
N ASP A 145 26.70 -6.56 0.37
CA ASP A 145 25.53 -6.11 -0.40
C ASP A 145 24.59 -5.27 0.47
N TYR A 146 24.16 -4.12 -0.07
CA TYR A 146 23.35 -3.10 0.57
C TYR A 146 22.23 -2.65 -0.38
N ASP A 147 20.97 -2.89 0.01
CA ASP A 147 19.76 -2.48 -0.72
C ASP A 147 18.95 -1.54 0.18
N ILE A 148 18.56 -0.38 -0.35
CA ILE A 148 17.62 0.54 0.26
C ILE A 148 16.53 0.89 -0.75
N ASP A 149 15.28 0.65 -0.39
CA ASP A 149 14.11 1.11 -1.13
C ASP A 149 13.32 2.15 -0.35
N PHE A 150 12.74 3.09 -1.09
CA PHE A 150 11.78 4.06 -0.58
C PHE A 150 10.57 4.09 -1.50
N LYS A 151 9.37 4.11 -0.91
CA LYS A 151 8.12 4.34 -1.62
C LYS A 151 7.17 5.17 -0.75
N THR A 152 6.60 6.21 -1.32
CA THR A 152 5.63 7.07 -0.64
C THR A 152 4.48 7.43 -1.58
N GLN A 153 3.29 7.57 -1.00
CA GLN A 153 2.10 8.02 -1.69
C GLN A 153 1.38 9.07 -0.84
N ALA A 154 1.15 10.25 -1.40
CA ALA A 154 0.30 11.28 -0.82
C ALA A 154 -0.93 11.50 -1.71
N ARG A 155 -2.13 11.51 -1.13
CA ARG A 155 -3.39 11.77 -1.85
C ARG A 155 -4.12 12.93 -1.21
N HIS A 156 -4.56 13.86 -2.06
CA HIS A 156 -5.37 15.01 -1.67
C HIS A 156 -6.40 15.31 -2.75
N GLY A 157 -7.68 15.12 -2.43
CA GLY A 157 -8.78 15.24 -3.39
C GLY A 157 -8.56 14.34 -4.62
N MET A 158 -8.54 14.96 -5.80
CA MET A 158 -8.37 14.26 -7.08
C MET A 158 -6.90 14.03 -7.49
N TRP A 159 -5.94 14.31 -6.62
CA TRP A 159 -4.51 14.18 -6.91
C TRP A 159 -3.87 13.10 -6.05
N ARG A 160 -3.07 12.24 -6.68
CA ARG A 160 -2.20 11.27 -5.99
C ARG A 160 -0.77 11.44 -6.48
N HIS A 161 0.11 11.75 -5.54
CA HIS A 161 1.54 11.87 -5.73
C HIS A 161 2.20 10.57 -5.28
N ASN A 162 2.97 9.95 -6.16
CA ASN A 162 3.75 8.76 -5.87
C ASN A 162 5.22 9.10 -6.08
N ALA A 163 6.07 8.81 -5.09
CA ALA A 163 7.51 8.87 -5.26
C ALA A 163 8.11 7.55 -4.81
N GLN A 164 9.06 7.03 -5.58
CA GLN A 164 9.81 5.83 -5.26
C GLN A 164 11.28 6.03 -5.62
N GLY A 165 12.17 5.33 -4.94
CA GLY A 165 13.57 5.26 -5.29
C GLY A 165 14.23 4.05 -4.68
N SER A 166 15.32 3.62 -5.28
CA SER A 166 16.15 2.53 -4.79
C SER A 166 17.62 2.89 -4.86
N TYR A 167 18.41 2.26 -4.01
CA TYR A 167 19.87 2.28 -4.05
C TYR A 167 20.39 0.88 -3.81
N ASP A 168 21.15 0.35 -4.76
CA ASP A 168 21.83 -0.94 -4.64
C ASP A 168 23.34 -0.72 -4.71
N ARG A 169 24.06 -1.31 -3.77
CA ARG A 169 25.50 -1.43 -3.83
C ARG A 169 25.97 -2.82 -3.44
N GLU A 170 26.67 -3.47 -4.37
CA GLU A 170 27.31 -4.76 -4.15
C GLU A 170 28.83 -4.67 -4.39
N LYS A 171 29.60 -5.28 -3.49
CA LYS A 171 31.02 -5.56 -3.69
C LYS A 171 31.27 -7.06 -3.70
N LYS A 172 32.02 -7.53 -4.70
CA LYS A 172 32.55 -8.90 -4.82
C LYS A 172 34.07 -8.85 -4.80
N ASP A 173 34.69 -9.54 -3.83
CA ASP A 173 36.16 -9.56 -3.63
C ASP A 173 36.79 -8.17 -3.53
N GLY A 174 36.08 -7.22 -2.90
CA GLY A 174 36.52 -5.83 -2.76
C GLY A 174 36.31 -4.96 -4.01
N ALA A 175 35.96 -5.54 -5.16
CA ALA A 175 35.58 -4.81 -6.37
C ALA A 175 34.07 -4.51 -6.36
N VAL A 176 33.68 -3.32 -6.82
CA VAL A 176 32.26 -2.94 -6.94
C VAL A 176 31.65 -3.67 -8.13
N SER A 177 30.66 -4.52 -7.89
CA SER A 177 29.89 -5.21 -8.94
C SER A 177 28.56 -4.53 -9.25
N THR A 178 27.97 -3.84 -8.27
CA THR A 178 26.74 -3.06 -8.44
C THR A 178 26.89 -1.74 -7.69
N ASP A 179 26.52 -0.63 -8.32
CA ASP A 179 26.39 0.68 -7.68
C ASP A 179 25.44 1.52 -8.54
N ASN A 180 24.15 1.39 -8.26
CA ASN A 180 23.09 2.05 -9.01
C ASN A 180 22.05 2.67 -8.09
N TRP A 181 21.33 3.66 -8.61
CA TRP A 181 20.18 4.23 -7.94
C TRP A 181 19.11 4.62 -8.95
N SER A 182 17.87 4.51 -8.51
CA SER A 182 16.67 4.91 -9.25
C SER A 182 15.89 5.96 -8.47
N LEU A 183 15.24 6.87 -9.20
CA LEU A 183 14.25 7.78 -8.65
C LEU A 183 13.12 7.94 -9.64
N GLN A 184 11.89 7.74 -9.17
CA GLN A 184 10.68 7.96 -9.96
C GLN A 184 9.67 8.80 -9.19
N TYR A 185 9.05 9.73 -9.90
CA TYR A 185 7.90 10.50 -9.44
C TYR A 185 6.75 10.35 -10.43
N ALA A 186 5.56 10.03 -9.93
CA ALA A 186 4.34 9.95 -10.72
C ALA A 186 3.23 10.79 -10.08
N LEU A 187 2.52 11.54 -10.92
CA LEU A 187 1.36 12.35 -10.54
C LEU A 187 0.12 11.81 -11.24
N ASP A 188 -0.85 11.35 -10.47
CA ASP A 188 -2.13 10.89 -10.96
C ASP A 188 -3.20 11.96 -10.75
N ARG A 189 -3.92 12.29 -11.81
CA ARG A 189 -5.12 13.11 -11.78
C ARG A 189 -6.35 12.23 -11.98
N PHE A 190 -7.14 12.02 -10.93
CA PHE A 190 -8.37 11.23 -10.96
C PHE A 190 -9.52 12.01 -11.59
N PHE A 191 -10.20 11.46 -12.60
CA PHE A 191 -11.43 12.02 -13.16
C PHE A 191 -12.68 11.58 -12.38
N ASN A 192 -12.60 10.39 -11.80
CA ASN A 192 -13.55 9.83 -10.85
C ASN A 192 -12.78 8.85 -9.94
N GLU A 193 -13.49 8.05 -9.15
CA GLU A 193 -12.87 7.15 -8.17
C GLU A 193 -11.98 6.07 -8.79
N LYS A 194 -12.22 5.72 -10.06
CA LYS A 194 -11.56 4.61 -10.75
C LYS A 194 -10.62 5.08 -11.85
N PHE A 195 -11.00 6.05 -12.66
CA PHE A 195 -10.21 6.51 -13.81
C PHE A 195 -9.31 7.68 -13.43
N PHE A 196 -8.03 7.58 -13.82
CA PHE A 196 -7.06 8.65 -13.65
C PHE A 196 -6.16 8.79 -14.89
N TRP A 197 -5.49 9.93 -15.01
CA TRP A 197 -4.41 10.14 -15.97
C TRP A 197 -3.09 10.31 -15.20
N GLN A 198 -2.06 9.58 -15.59
CA GLN A 198 -0.75 9.62 -14.95
C GLN A 198 0.25 10.39 -15.81
N GLY A 199 1.04 11.25 -15.17
CA GLY A 199 2.32 11.74 -15.69
C GLY A 199 3.45 11.21 -14.83
N ARG A 200 4.54 10.75 -15.45
CA ARG A 200 5.66 10.08 -14.78
C ARG A 200 7.01 10.58 -15.27
N LEU A 201 7.94 10.74 -14.35
CA LEU A 201 9.35 10.96 -14.60
C LEU A 201 10.16 9.92 -13.83
N SER A 202 11.04 9.20 -14.52
CA SER A 202 12.01 8.29 -13.91
C SER A 202 13.43 8.68 -14.32
N TYR A 203 14.37 8.50 -13.42
CA TYR A 203 15.79 8.70 -13.65
C TYR A 203 16.60 7.63 -12.94
N ASP A 204 17.43 6.94 -13.71
CA ASP A 204 18.24 5.82 -13.25
C ASP A 204 19.69 6.09 -13.59
N ARG A 205 20.58 5.70 -12.68
CA ARG A 205 22.02 5.84 -12.87
C ARG A 205 22.75 4.61 -12.38
N ASP A 206 23.52 4.02 -13.29
CA ASP A 206 24.35 2.86 -13.02
C ASP A 206 25.84 3.20 -13.20
N LYS A 207 26.67 2.87 -12.21
CA LYS A 207 28.12 3.11 -12.25
C LYS A 207 28.93 1.89 -12.70
N VAL A 208 28.30 0.73 -12.91
CA VAL A 208 28.96 -0.53 -13.31
C VAL A 208 28.50 -1.05 -14.68
N GLU A 209 27.24 -0.86 -15.08
CA GLU A 209 26.68 -1.28 -16.38
C GLU A 209 26.94 -0.32 -17.56
N ASP A 210 26.90 -0.84 -18.79
CA ASP A 210 27.17 -0.07 -20.01
C ASP A 210 26.23 1.14 -20.19
N ILE A 211 24.96 0.97 -19.83
CA ILE A 211 23.97 2.05 -19.81
C ILE A 211 24.13 2.83 -18.50
N ALA A 212 24.87 3.93 -18.56
CA ALA A 212 25.23 4.71 -17.37
C ALA A 212 24.08 5.57 -16.83
N ARG A 213 23.16 6.03 -17.70
CA ARG A 213 22.01 6.85 -17.31
C ARG A 213 20.80 6.56 -18.17
N GLN A 214 19.64 6.51 -17.54
CA GLN A 214 18.35 6.37 -18.21
C GLN A 214 17.41 7.47 -17.69
N ARG A 215 16.65 8.09 -18.60
CA ARG A 215 15.55 8.98 -18.25
C ARG A 215 14.31 8.55 -18.99
N HIS A 216 13.22 8.38 -18.26
CA HIS A 216 11.91 8.07 -18.83
C HIS A 216 10.93 9.19 -18.50
N VAL A 217 10.23 9.68 -19.52
CA VAL A 217 9.09 10.59 -19.36
C VAL A 217 7.88 9.90 -19.94
N GLY A 218 6.92 9.56 -19.08
CA GLY A 218 5.76 8.76 -19.42
C GLY A 218 4.45 9.47 -19.14
N THR A 219 3.42 9.22 -19.96
CA THR A 219 2.06 9.65 -19.62
C THR A 219 1.01 8.74 -20.23
N GLY A 220 -0.14 8.61 -19.56
CA GLY A 220 -1.25 7.85 -20.09
C GLY A 220 -2.37 7.55 -19.09
N PRO A 221 -3.40 6.83 -19.54
CA PRO A 221 -4.56 6.51 -18.72
C PRO A 221 -4.27 5.40 -17.71
N GLY A 222 -4.90 5.49 -16.54
CA GLY A 222 -4.89 4.47 -15.52
C GLY A 222 -6.27 4.19 -14.95
N TYR A 223 -6.39 2.99 -14.38
CA TYR A 223 -7.62 2.49 -13.79
C TYR A 223 -7.34 1.86 -12.43
N GLN A 224 -7.98 2.38 -11.39
CA GLN A 224 -8.01 1.84 -10.04
C GLN A 224 -9.11 0.79 -9.98
N LEU A 225 -8.72 -0.49 -9.98
CA LEU A 225 -9.67 -1.60 -9.91
C LEU A 225 -10.37 -1.62 -8.55
N TRP A 226 -9.61 -1.40 -7.48
CA TRP A 226 -10.10 -1.27 -6.11
C TRP A 226 -9.07 -0.56 -5.22
N ASP A 227 -9.53 0.14 -4.19
CA ASP A 227 -8.72 0.84 -3.17
C ASP A 227 -9.52 0.90 -1.86
N ASN A 228 -9.11 0.12 -0.85
CA ASN A 228 -9.78 0.03 0.44
C ASN A 228 -8.78 -0.23 1.58
N GLU A 229 -9.27 -0.45 2.79
CA GLU A 229 -8.44 -0.69 3.98
C GLU A 229 -7.59 -1.96 3.94
N LEU A 230 -7.93 -2.90 3.04
CA LEU A 230 -7.20 -4.15 2.88
C LEU A 230 -6.17 -4.07 1.75
N GLY A 231 -6.15 -3.01 0.95
CA GLY A 231 -5.12 -2.78 -0.05
C GLY A 231 -5.60 -2.00 -1.27
N SER A 232 -4.89 -2.13 -2.38
CA SER A 232 -5.28 -1.52 -3.64
C SER A 232 -4.73 -2.26 -4.85
N PHE A 233 -5.42 -2.15 -5.98
CA PHE A 233 -4.89 -2.57 -7.28
C PHE A 233 -5.19 -1.54 -8.37
N SER A 234 -4.16 -1.13 -9.09
CA SER A 234 -4.30 -0.26 -10.26
C SER A 234 -3.45 -0.74 -11.44
N LEU A 235 -3.93 -0.42 -12.64
CA LEU A 235 -3.22 -0.57 -13.90
C LEU A 235 -3.01 0.80 -14.55
N THR A 236 -1.93 0.97 -15.30
CA THR A 236 -1.65 2.21 -16.04
C THR A 236 -0.97 1.89 -17.36
N ALA A 237 -1.56 2.33 -18.47
CA ALA A 237 -0.90 2.27 -19.76
C ALA A 237 -0.18 3.60 -20.01
N LEU A 238 1.06 3.57 -20.48
CA LEU A 238 1.86 4.77 -20.71
C LEU A 238 2.43 4.78 -22.13
N LEU A 239 2.50 5.98 -22.69
CA LEU A 239 3.43 6.32 -23.75
C LEU A 239 4.64 6.96 -23.11
N ASP A 240 5.80 6.33 -23.28
CA ASP A 240 7.05 6.77 -22.69
C ASP A 240 8.00 7.28 -23.77
N ARG A 241 8.78 8.29 -23.40
CA ARG A 241 9.97 8.74 -24.09
C ARG A 241 11.18 8.36 -23.24
N ALA A 242 12.03 7.49 -23.76
CA ALA A 242 13.25 7.04 -23.12
C ALA A 242 14.46 7.76 -23.74
N ASP A 243 15.35 8.27 -22.89
CA ASP A 243 16.63 8.85 -23.26
C ASP A 243 17.75 8.09 -22.50
N TYR A 244 18.60 7.36 -23.23
CA TYR A 244 19.71 6.57 -22.70
C TYR A 244 21.04 7.25 -22.98
N GLN A 245 21.95 7.16 -22.02
CA GLN A 245 23.34 7.58 -22.17
C GLN A 245 24.25 6.42 -21.76
N TYR A 246 25.08 5.99 -22.70
CA TYR A 246 26.06 4.93 -22.51
C TYR A 246 27.36 5.48 -21.91
N ARG A 247 28.16 4.58 -21.35
CA ARG A 247 29.42 4.92 -20.67
C ARG A 247 30.50 5.46 -21.60
N ASP A 248 30.51 5.02 -22.85
CA ASP A 248 31.38 5.51 -23.92
C ASP A 248 31.00 6.91 -24.42
N GLY A 249 29.83 7.42 -24.00
CA GLY A 249 29.32 8.74 -24.35
C GLY A 249 28.20 8.72 -25.40
N ASP A 250 27.90 7.55 -25.98
CA ASP A 250 26.82 7.40 -26.95
C ASP A 250 25.46 7.68 -26.30
N LYS A 251 24.48 8.03 -27.14
CA LYS A 251 23.13 8.38 -26.70
C LYS A 251 22.12 7.76 -27.63
N ASP A 252 21.15 7.07 -27.05
CA ASP A 252 19.99 6.55 -27.75
C ASP A 252 18.73 7.15 -27.18
N SER A 253 17.70 7.23 -28.01
CA SER A 253 16.45 7.79 -27.56
C SER A 253 15.28 7.32 -28.40
N PHE A 254 14.23 6.84 -27.74
CA PHE A 254 13.13 6.18 -28.40
C PHE A 254 11.81 6.40 -27.69
N TYR A 255 10.71 6.06 -28.37
CA TYR A 255 9.39 6.02 -27.77
C TYR A 255 9.04 4.56 -27.45
N SER A 256 8.31 4.33 -26.36
CA SER A 256 7.81 3.01 -25.98
C SER A 256 6.37 3.08 -25.50
N VAL A 257 5.70 1.93 -25.55
CA VAL A 257 4.40 1.73 -24.88
C VAL A 257 4.65 0.80 -23.71
N SER A 258 4.10 1.12 -22.54
CA SER A 258 4.22 0.27 -21.36
C SER A 258 2.90 0.08 -20.63
N MET A 259 2.83 -1.00 -19.86
CA MET A 259 1.73 -1.32 -18.96
C MET A 259 2.30 -1.58 -17.57
N LYS A 260 1.90 -0.73 -16.63
CA LYS A 260 2.29 -0.78 -15.22
C LYS A 260 1.18 -1.35 -14.36
N TRP A 261 1.53 -2.12 -13.35
CA TRP A 261 0.64 -2.54 -12.28
C TRP A 261 1.18 -2.15 -10.89
N ASP A 262 0.27 -1.84 -9.99
CA ASP A 262 0.54 -1.66 -8.56
C ASP A 262 -0.54 -2.39 -7.77
N TYR A 263 -0.14 -3.48 -7.12
CA TYR A 263 -1.01 -4.33 -6.31
C TYR A 263 -0.44 -4.46 -4.89
N ASN A 264 -1.31 -4.33 -3.90
CA ASN A 264 -1.01 -4.74 -2.54
C ASN A 264 -2.29 -5.23 -1.85
N ARG A 265 -2.18 -6.27 -1.02
CA ARG A 265 -3.30 -6.85 -0.27
C ARG A 265 -2.82 -7.39 1.06
N TYR A 266 -3.50 -7.02 2.14
CA TYR A 266 -3.39 -7.72 3.40
C TYR A 266 -4.11 -9.07 3.30
N VAL A 267 -3.40 -10.14 3.60
CA VAL A 267 -3.89 -11.53 3.52
C VAL A 267 -4.13 -12.14 4.90
N TYR A 268 -3.75 -11.42 5.97
CA TYR A 268 -3.96 -11.87 7.34
C TYR A 268 -4.02 -10.69 8.32
N GLY A 269 -5.22 -10.27 8.72
CA GLY A 269 -5.45 -9.33 9.83
C GLY A 269 -4.56 -8.09 9.83
N GLN A 270 -4.37 -7.46 8.67
CA GLN A 270 -3.44 -6.33 8.42
C GLN A 270 -1.97 -6.55 8.86
N THR A 271 -1.58 -7.79 9.16
CA THR A 271 -0.25 -8.15 9.63
C THR A 271 0.63 -8.66 8.49
N VAL A 272 0.07 -9.47 7.60
CA VAL A 272 0.78 -9.97 6.40
C VAL A 272 0.22 -9.28 5.17
N GLN A 273 1.09 -8.64 4.40
CA GLN A 273 0.78 -7.98 3.14
C GLN A 273 1.53 -8.65 2.00
N LEU A 274 0.80 -9.07 0.97
CA LEU A 274 1.36 -9.42 -0.33
C LEU A 274 1.37 -8.15 -1.20
N PHE A 275 2.47 -7.88 -1.90
CA PHE A 275 2.54 -6.77 -2.84
C PHE A 275 3.26 -7.18 -4.12
N THR A 276 2.86 -6.57 -5.23
CA THR A 276 3.64 -6.61 -6.46
C THR A 276 3.49 -5.29 -7.21
N THR A 277 4.60 -4.79 -7.69
CA THR A 277 4.69 -3.67 -8.62
C THR A 277 5.44 -4.12 -9.84
N GLY A 278 5.10 -3.57 -10.99
CA GLY A 278 5.90 -3.84 -12.17
C GLY A 278 5.40 -3.13 -13.40
N GLU A 279 6.20 -3.23 -14.44
CA GLU A 279 5.99 -2.63 -15.73
C GLU A 279 6.50 -3.56 -16.79
N VAL A 280 5.69 -3.77 -17.82
CA VAL A 280 6.10 -4.39 -19.07
C VAL A 280 6.06 -3.34 -20.16
N GLY A 281 7.17 -3.17 -20.87
CA GLY A 281 7.34 -2.15 -21.90
C GLY A 281 7.73 -2.75 -23.23
N ARG A 282 7.42 -2.03 -24.32
CA ARG A 282 7.91 -2.34 -25.66
C ARG A 282 8.31 -1.05 -26.38
N PRO A 283 9.58 -0.92 -26.80
CA PRO A 283 10.01 0.14 -27.70
C PRO A 283 9.24 0.11 -29.03
N LEU A 284 8.91 1.29 -29.55
CA LEU A 284 8.24 1.48 -30.83
C LEU A 284 9.22 1.47 -32.00
N ASP A 285 10.49 1.74 -31.73
CA ASP A 285 11.58 1.35 -32.60
C ASP A 285 12.01 -0.07 -32.24
N ASN A 286 12.56 -0.83 -33.19
CA ASN A 286 13.01 -2.20 -32.93
C ASN A 286 14.33 -2.23 -32.11
N THR A 287 14.46 -1.36 -31.12
CA THR A 287 15.60 -1.25 -30.20
C THR A 287 15.60 -2.37 -29.17
N ALA A 288 14.43 -2.89 -28.80
CA ALA A 288 14.27 -4.11 -28.01
C ALA A 288 12.93 -4.79 -28.34
N ASP A 289 12.80 -6.07 -28.06
CA ASP A 289 11.53 -6.80 -28.22
C ASP A 289 10.54 -6.45 -27.11
N PHE A 290 11.01 -6.44 -25.85
CA PHE A 290 10.27 -5.99 -24.68
C PHE A 290 11.20 -5.77 -23.48
N SER A 291 10.71 -5.02 -22.49
CA SER A 291 11.28 -4.87 -21.16
C SER A 291 10.28 -5.32 -20.09
N LEU A 292 10.80 -5.84 -18.98
CA LEU A 292 10.06 -6.18 -17.77
C LEU A 292 10.86 -5.73 -16.56
N ASP A 293 10.25 -4.94 -15.71
CA ASP A 293 10.73 -4.60 -14.38
C ASP A 293 9.62 -4.93 -13.37
N THR A 294 9.88 -5.79 -12.39
CA THR A 294 8.86 -6.15 -11.41
C THR A 294 9.43 -6.58 -10.07
N ASP A 295 8.72 -6.18 -9.02
CA ASP A 295 8.88 -6.66 -7.67
C ASP A 295 7.68 -7.51 -7.27
N LEU A 296 7.96 -8.62 -6.60
CA LEU A 296 7.00 -9.40 -5.84
C LEU A 296 7.50 -9.50 -4.40
N GLY A 297 6.67 -9.17 -3.42
CA GLY A 297 7.09 -9.23 -2.04
C GLY A 297 6.01 -9.57 -1.03
N LEU A 298 6.48 -10.04 0.11
CA LEU A 298 5.71 -10.29 1.32
C LEU A 298 6.24 -9.38 2.42
N ARG A 299 5.35 -8.67 3.09
CA ARG A 299 5.66 -7.82 4.24
C ARG A 299 4.92 -8.32 5.48
N TYR A 300 5.65 -8.52 6.56
CA TYR A 300 5.11 -8.87 7.88
C TYR A 300 5.27 -7.68 8.83
N LYS A 301 4.17 -7.09 9.29
CA LYS A 301 4.19 -6.04 10.30
C LYS A 301 4.48 -6.63 11.68
N VAL A 302 5.61 -6.21 12.26
CA VAL A 302 6.00 -6.55 13.64
C VAL A 302 5.33 -5.59 14.62
N THR A 303 5.25 -4.32 14.24
CA THR A 303 4.53 -3.27 14.97
C THR A 303 3.70 -2.44 13.98
N ASN A 304 3.04 -1.39 14.47
CA ASN A 304 2.32 -0.45 13.59
C ASN A 304 3.24 0.30 12.61
N TRP A 305 4.55 0.36 12.89
CA TRP A 305 5.53 1.11 12.11
C TRP A 305 6.71 0.28 11.62
N ALA A 306 7.00 -0.88 12.23
CA ALA A 306 8.11 -1.74 11.85
C ALA A 306 7.63 -2.99 11.12
N SER A 307 8.33 -3.39 10.07
CA SER A 307 8.04 -4.61 9.32
C SER A 307 9.30 -5.40 8.96
N LEU A 308 9.11 -6.68 8.69
CA LEU A 308 10.05 -7.53 7.96
C LEU A 308 9.54 -7.69 6.53
N ASN A 309 10.43 -7.75 5.55
CA ASN A 309 10.07 -7.93 4.15
C ASN A 309 10.89 -9.06 3.51
N LEU A 310 10.27 -9.74 2.56
CA LEU A 310 10.90 -10.61 1.58
C LEU A 310 10.50 -10.09 0.20
N LYS A 311 11.47 -9.82 -0.66
CA LYS A 311 11.26 -9.24 -1.99
C LYS A 311 12.01 -10.09 -3.03
N ALA A 312 11.37 -10.33 -4.16
CA ALA A 312 11.96 -10.89 -5.36
C ALA A 312 11.78 -9.87 -6.48
N SER A 313 12.89 -9.38 -7.01
CA SER A 313 12.93 -8.35 -8.07
C SER A 313 13.42 -8.99 -9.36
N LYS A 314 12.82 -8.62 -10.49
CA LYS A 314 13.15 -9.12 -11.82
C LYS A 314 13.26 -7.96 -12.79
N GLN A 315 14.45 -7.79 -13.36
CA GLN A 315 14.70 -6.90 -14.48
C GLN A 315 15.10 -7.71 -15.70
N LEU A 316 14.44 -7.47 -16.82
CA LEU A 316 14.65 -8.18 -18.07
C LEU A 316 14.49 -7.23 -19.26
N VAL A 317 15.47 -7.21 -20.15
CA VAL A 317 15.38 -6.56 -21.47
C VAL A 317 15.77 -7.59 -22.51
N SER A 318 14.84 -7.89 -23.42
CA SER A 318 15.02 -8.86 -24.50
C SER A 318 15.21 -8.17 -25.85
N GLY A 319 16.08 -8.71 -26.71
CA GLY A 319 16.21 -8.26 -28.10
C GLY A 319 16.97 -6.94 -28.31
N ALA A 320 17.58 -6.37 -27.26
CA ALA A 320 18.41 -5.16 -27.36
C ALA A 320 19.87 -5.49 -27.70
N LYS A 321 20.67 -4.45 -28.02
CA LYS A 321 22.14 -4.53 -28.23
C LYS A 321 22.94 -4.97 -26.98
N GLY A 322 22.25 -5.29 -25.89
CA GLY A 322 22.74 -5.98 -24.68
C GLY A 322 21.59 -6.75 -24.02
N SER A 323 21.88 -7.76 -23.20
CA SER A 323 20.86 -8.51 -22.46
C SER A 323 20.93 -8.16 -20.98
N LEU A 324 19.88 -7.52 -20.45
CA LEU A 324 19.67 -7.39 -19.01
C LEU A 324 18.76 -8.55 -18.58
N ASN A 325 19.19 -9.39 -17.65
CA ASN A 325 18.38 -10.48 -17.14
C ASN A 325 18.77 -10.78 -15.69
N GLU A 326 18.29 -9.94 -14.79
CA GLU A 326 18.66 -9.98 -13.38
C GLU A 326 17.48 -10.44 -12.53
N THR A 327 17.76 -11.28 -11.55
CA THR A 327 16.79 -11.66 -10.52
C THR A 327 17.48 -11.48 -9.18
N GLN A 328 16.91 -10.65 -8.31
CA GLN A 328 17.41 -10.40 -6.97
C GLN A 328 16.39 -10.89 -5.95
N TYR A 329 16.90 -11.46 -4.86
CA TYR A 329 16.08 -11.84 -3.71
C TYR A 329 16.64 -11.10 -2.50
N SER A 330 15.81 -10.31 -1.83
CA SER A 330 16.20 -9.59 -0.64
C SER A 330 15.27 -9.89 0.54
N ALA A 331 15.86 -9.84 1.72
CA ALA A 331 15.16 -9.96 3.00
C ALA A 331 15.63 -8.80 3.87
N GLY A 332 14.70 -8.00 4.36
CA GLY A 332 15.02 -6.74 4.99
C GLY A 332 14.08 -6.37 6.12
N ILE A 333 14.42 -5.24 6.74
CA ILE A 333 13.56 -4.55 7.70
C ILE A 333 12.95 -3.33 7.00
N GLY A 334 11.76 -2.94 7.43
CA GLY A 334 11.08 -1.78 6.88
C GLY A 334 10.46 -0.91 7.95
N VAL A 335 10.35 0.38 7.65
CA VAL A 335 9.59 1.36 8.42
C VAL A 335 8.42 1.82 7.57
N THR A 336 7.20 1.69 8.09
CA THR A 336 5.96 2.08 7.44
C THR A 336 5.24 3.18 8.22
N TRP A 337 4.60 4.10 7.51
CA TRP A 337 3.73 5.12 8.11
C TRP A 337 2.44 5.31 7.33
#